data_AF-A0A7W7W0X6-F1
#
_entry.id   AF-A0A7W7W0X6-F1
#
_cell.length_a   1.000
_cell.length_b   1.000
_cell.length_c   1.000
_cell.angle_alpha   90.00
_cell.angle_beta   90.00
_cell.angle_gamma   90.00
#
_symmetry.space_group_name_H-M   'P 1'
#
loop_
_entity.id
_entity.type
_entity.pdbx_description
1 polymer ?
#
loop_
_entity_poly.entity_id
_entity_poly.type
_entity_poly.pdbx_seq_one_letter_code
_entity_poly.pdbx_strand_id
1 'polypeptide(L)' 'MFNAGDEVKILSCEDDPRAAGRTGWIVDEVQPGPLTGGRWTVHGVGFLIGSVLCHANELQKTGR' A
#
# COMPACT_ATOMS: atom_id res chain seq x y z
N MET A 1 5.78 8.63 5.84
CA MET A 1 5.98 8.85 4.40
C MET A 1 6.75 7.66 3.84
N PHE A 2 6.37 7.19 2.67
CA PHE A 2 6.98 6.03 2.02
C PHE A 2 7.75 6.46 0.76
N ASN A 3 8.62 5.57 0.29
CA ASN A 3 9.33 5.66 -0.98
C ASN A 3 9.00 4.40 -1.81
N ALA A 4 9.14 4.49 -3.13
CA ALA A 4 9.11 3.32 -4.00
C ALA A 4 10.08 2.24 -3.49
N GLY A 5 9.60 1.01 -3.39
CA GLY A 5 10.33 -0.14 -2.88
C GLY A 5 10.22 -0.38 -1.38
N ASP A 6 9.67 0.57 -0.59
CA ASP A 6 9.45 0.33 0.85
C ASP A 6 8.50 -0.86 1.04
N GLU A 7 8.94 -1.86 1.80
CA GLU A 7 8.06 -2.95 2.25
C GLU A 7 7.12 -2.44 3.35
N VAL A 8 5.83 -2.72 3.17
CA VAL A 8 4.76 -2.29 4.08
C VAL A 8 3.82 -3.45 4.43
N LYS A 9 3.44 -3.52 5.69
CA LYS A 9 2.28 -4.30 6.15
C LYS A 9 1.03 -3.44 6.04
N ILE A 10 -0.02 -4.03 5.47
CA ILE A 10 -1.34 -3.43 5.36
C ILE A 10 -2.11 -3.77 6.64
N LEU A 11 -2.50 -2.75 7.41
CA LEU A 11 -3.27 -2.88 8.64
C LEU A 11 -4.77 -2.98 8.35
N SER A 12 -5.24 -2.13 7.43
CA SER A 12 -6.57 -2.12 6.81
C SER A 12 -6.43 -1.66 5.36
N CYS A 13 -7.45 -1.79 4.53
CA CYS A 13 -7.48 -1.11 3.24
C CYS A 13 -8.93 -1.02 2.76
N GLU A 14 -9.44 0.19 2.56
CA GLU A 14 -10.81 0.40 2.06
C GLU A 14 -10.99 -0.11 0.62
N ASP A 15 -9.93 -0.01 -0.19
CA ASP A 15 -9.94 -0.42 -1.60
C ASP A 15 -10.14 -1.94 -1.77
N ASP A 16 -9.48 -2.74 -0.94
CA ASP A 16 -9.74 -4.18 -0.84
C ASP A 16 -9.49 -4.70 0.59
N PRO A 17 -10.55 -5.01 1.36
CA PRO A 17 -10.43 -5.52 2.73
C PRO A 17 -9.62 -6.82 2.85
N ARG A 18 -9.48 -7.60 1.77
CA ARG A 18 -8.71 -8.86 1.76
C ARG A 18 -7.20 -8.63 1.84
N ALA A 19 -6.75 -7.40 1.61
CA ALA A 19 -5.34 -7.00 1.73
C ALA A 19 -4.90 -6.81 3.19
N ALA A 20 -5.84 -6.65 4.12
CA ALA A 20 -5.53 -6.50 5.54
C ALA A 20 -4.70 -7.68 6.09
N GLY A 21 -3.66 -7.37 6.84
CA GLY A 21 -2.71 -8.32 7.41
C GLY A 21 -1.62 -8.79 6.46
N ARG A 22 -1.69 -8.45 5.17
CA ARG A 22 -0.69 -8.84 4.17
C ARG A 22 0.45 -7.82 4.07
N THR A 23 1.53 -8.26 3.44
CA THR A 23 2.70 -7.41 3.16
C THR A 23 2.80 -7.21 1.65
N GLY A 24 3.26 -6.04 1.24
CA GLY A 24 3.58 -5.70 -0.13
C GLY A 24 4.64 -4.59 -0.17
N TRP A 25 4.80 -3.95 -1.32
CA TRP A 25 5.73 -2.84 -1.49
C TRP A 25 5.07 -1.64 -2.15
N ILE A 26 5.54 -0.45 -1.79
CA ILE A 26 5.13 0.80 -2.43
C ILE A 26 5.72 0.87 -3.84
N VAL A 27 4.90 1.24 -4.81
CA VAL A 27 5.36 1.46 -6.20
C VAL A 27 5.36 2.94 -6.60
N ASP A 28 4.79 3.83 -5.78
CA ASP A 28 4.73 5.25 -6.10
C ASP A 28 6.13 5.90 -5.94
N GLU A 29 6.62 6.53 -7.00
CA GLU A 29 7.87 7.30 -7.01
C GLU A 29 7.71 8.69 -6.40
N VAL A 30 6.46 9.16 -6.26
CA VAL A 30 6.10 10.47 -5.72
C VAL A 30 5.01 10.34 -4.66
N GLN A 31 4.79 11.39 -3.88
CA GLN A 31 3.72 11.38 -2.88
C GLN A 31 2.33 11.26 -3.54
N PRO A 32 1.38 10.55 -2.90
CA PRO A 32 0.00 10.47 -3.34
C PRO A 32 -0.65 11.84 -3.56
N GLY A 33 -1.40 11.95 -4.64
CA GLY A 33 -2.10 13.16 -5.04
C GLY A 33 -3.59 12.93 -5.28
N PRO A 34 -4.29 13.93 -5.85
CA PRO A 34 -5.72 13.83 -6.13
C PRO A 34 -6.11 12.64 -7.02
N LEU A 35 -5.23 12.24 -7.94
CA LEU A 35 -5.47 11.11 -8.86
C LEU A 35 -5.54 9.76 -8.14
N THR A 36 -4.87 9.60 -7.00
CA THR A 36 -4.95 8.40 -6.15
C THR A 36 -5.81 8.63 -4.91
N GLY A 37 -6.51 9.77 -4.81
CA GLY A 37 -7.27 10.15 -3.61
C GLY A 37 -6.40 10.25 -2.35
N GLY A 38 -5.12 10.60 -2.49
CA GLY A 38 -4.18 10.66 -1.37
C GLY A 38 -3.77 9.29 -0.80
N ARG A 39 -3.96 8.21 -1.56
CA ARG A 39 -3.60 6.84 -1.19
C ARG A 39 -2.33 6.36 -1.89
N TRP A 40 -1.61 5.48 -1.21
CA TRP A 40 -0.42 4.82 -1.71
C TRP A 40 -0.80 3.51 -2.42
N THR A 41 -0.15 3.27 -3.55
CA THR A 41 -0.25 2.04 -4.32
C THR A 41 0.67 1.00 -3.70
N VAL A 42 0.08 -0.06 -3.14
CA VAL A 42 0.80 -1.22 -2.63
C VAL A 42 0.65 -2.37 -3.62
N HIS A 43 1.77 -2.90 -4.09
CA HIS A 43 1.81 -4.07 -4.97
C HIS A 43 2.35 -5.31 -4.26
N GLY A 44 2.17 -6.48 -4.86
CA GLY A 44 2.71 -7.73 -4.31
C GLY A 44 1.96 -8.30 -3.12
N VAL A 45 0.74 -7.82 -2.85
CA VAL A 45 -0.09 -8.22 -1.70
C VAL A 45 -0.67 -9.63 -1.82
N GLY A 46 -0.55 -10.28 -2.98
CA GLY A 46 -0.89 -11.69 -3.16
C GLY A 46 -1.17 -12.03 -4.62
N PHE A 47 -1.23 -13.33 -4.92
CA PHE A 47 -1.44 -13.79 -6.30
C PHE A 47 -2.83 -13.46 -6.88
N LEU A 48 -3.86 -13.43 -6.02
CA LEU A 48 -5.26 -13.18 -6.42
C LEU A 48 -5.74 -11.78 -6.04
N ILE A 49 -4.84 -10.91 -5.58
CA ILE A 49 -5.15 -9.53 -5.20
C ILE A 49 -4.22 -8.65 -6.01
N GLY A 50 -4.81 -7.75 -6.80
CA GLY A 50 -4.05 -6.77 -7.58
C GLY A 50 -3.35 -5.74 -6.69
N SER A 51 -2.81 -4.69 -7.30
CA SER A 51 -2.40 -3.52 -6.53
C SER A 51 -3.61 -2.94 -5.79
N VAL A 52 -3.37 -2.43 -4.58
CA VAL A 52 -4.39 -1.77 -3.76
C VAL A 52 -3.96 -0.36 -3.41
N LEU A 53 -4.94 0.52 -3.25
CA LEU A 53 -4.77 1.91 -2.84
C LEU A 53 -5.15 2.07 -1.36
N CYS A 54 -4.17 2.22 -0.48
CA CYS A 54 -4.42 2.38 0.96
C CYS A 54 -3.89 3.73 1.48
N HIS A 55 -4.55 4.30 2.48
CA HIS A 55 -4.09 5.53 3.12
C HIS A 55 -2.83 5.29 3.97
N ALA A 56 -2.05 6.35 4.21
CA ALA A 56 -0.81 6.22 4.94
C ALA A 56 -0.97 5.68 6.38
N ASN A 57 -2.10 5.96 7.04
CA ASN A 57 -2.45 5.44 8.37
C ASN A 57 -2.88 3.96 8.35
N GLU A 58 -3.13 3.40 7.17
CA GLU A 58 -3.45 1.99 6.99
C GLU A 58 -2.22 1.13 6.72
N LEU A 59 -1.04 1.76 6.62
CA LEU A 59 0.22 1.11 6.24
C LEU A 59 1.27 1.26 7.34
N GLN A 60 2.03 0.19 7.56
CA GLN A 60 3.15 0.17 8.49
C GLN A 60 4.40 -0.33 7.77
N LYS A 61 5.50 0.46 7.77
CA LYS A 61 6.79 -0.01 7.22
C LYS A 61 7.29 -1.23 8.00
N THR A 62 7.79 -2.25 7.30
CA THR A 62 8.29 -3.49 7.90
C THR A 62 9.81 -3.63 7.94
N GLY A 63 10.56 -2.65 7.43
CA GLY A 63 12.00 -2.50 7.67
C GLY A 63 12.91 -3.56 7.02
N ARG A 64 12.38 -4.39 6.11
CA ARG A 64 13.18 -5.17 5.18
C ARG A 64 13.67 -4.32 4.01
#